data_AF-A0A2M9P416-F1
#
_entry.id   AF-A0A2M9P416-F1
#
_cell.length_a   1.000
_cell.length_b   1.000
_cell.length_c   1.000
_cell.angle_alpha   90.00
_cell.angle_beta   90.00
_cell.angle_gamma   90.00
#
_symmetry.space_group_name_H-M   'P 1'
#
loop_
_entity.id
_entity.type
_entity.pdbx_description
1 polymer ?
#
loop_
_entity_poly.entity_id
_entity_poly.type
_entity_poly.pdbx_seq_one_letter_code
_entity_poly.pdbx_strand_id
1 'polypeptide(L)'
;DSQGFFHQWSAIAAQRGVKRLYIGEPNAEAIAGEAPDLIIISATGADSAVRLYDQLSAIAPVLVVNYDDKSWQALAIELGRATGHEARAQKIVDDFDSREKSLKQRMTLPEQPTSALVFSADGKSANLWTAESSQGQMLKQLGFTLAVPSDKLNNSRSM
;
A
#
# COMPACT_ATOMS: atom_id res chain seq x y z
N ASP A 1 -1.86 18.05 3.18
CA ASP A 1 -1.80 19.41 2.57
C ASP A 1 -3.13 20.12 2.87
N SER A 2 -3.42 21.26 2.23
CA SER A 2 -4.70 21.96 2.36
C SER A 2 -5.90 21.25 1.74
N GLN A 3 -5.66 20.23 0.90
CA GLN A 3 -6.69 19.41 0.23
C GLN A 3 -6.96 18.08 0.95
N GLY A 4 -6.16 17.75 1.97
CA GLY A 4 -6.25 16.50 2.74
C GLY A 4 -5.45 15.33 2.17
N PHE A 5 -4.55 15.56 1.20
CA PHE A 5 -3.64 14.54 0.70
C PHE A 5 -2.29 14.58 1.43
N PHE A 6 -1.61 13.43 1.47
CA PHE A 6 -0.20 13.42 1.84
C PHE A 6 0.63 14.25 0.88
N HIS A 7 1.66 14.93 1.37
CA HIS A 7 2.44 15.89 0.59
C HIS A 7 3.08 15.28 -0.67
N GLN A 8 3.51 14.01 -0.61
CA GLN A 8 4.06 13.30 -1.75
C GLN A 8 3.05 13.04 -2.89
N TRP A 9 1.75 13.11 -2.62
CA TRP A 9 0.68 12.83 -3.59
C TRP A 9 -0.13 14.07 -3.98
N SER A 10 -0.04 15.14 -3.20
CA SER A 10 -0.79 16.39 -3.40
C SER A 10 -0.79 16.91 -4.84
N ALA A 11 0.41 17.14 -5.41
CA ALA A 11 0.54 17.74 -6.73
C ALA A 11 -0.08 16.88 -7.85
N ILE A 12 0.16 15.56 -7.81
CA ILE A 12 -0.36 14.65 -8.84
C ILE A 12 -1.87 14.41 -8.68
N ALA A 13 -2.38 14.41 -7.44
CA ALA A 13 -3.81 14.33 -7.16
C ALA A 13 -4.55 15.55 -7.74
N ALA A 14 -4.03 16.75 -7.49
CA ALA A 14 -4.58 17.99 -8.05
C ALA A 14 -4.52 17.98 -9.59
N GLN A 15 -3.38 17.60 -10.17
CA GLN A 15 -3.22 17.50 -11.63
C GLN A 15 -4.23 16.55 -12.28
N ARG A 16 -4.57 15.45 -11.60
CA ARG A 16 -5.49 14.42 -12.10
C ARG A 16 -6.93 14.62 -11.65
N GLY A 17 -7.24 15.70 -10.94
CA GLY A 17 -8.58 15.98 -10.44
C GLY A 17 -9.08 14.94 -9.43
N VAL A 18 -8.19 14.28 -8.69
CA VAL A 18 -8.57 13.31 -7.66
C VAL A 18 -9.27 14.05 -6.51
N LYS A 19 -10.54 13.70 -6.27
CA LYS A 19 -11.34 14.29 -5.20
C LYS A 19 -11.16 13.52 -3.90
N ARG A 20 -11.07 14.23 -2.79
CA ARG A 20 -11.16 13.64 -1.45
C ARG A 20 -12.64 13.52 -1.05
N LEU A 21 -13.08 12.32 -0.70
CA LEU A 21 -14.49 12.05 -0.38
C LEU A 21 -14.84 12.32 1.09
N TYR A 22 -13.93 12.03 2.02
CA TYR A 22 -14.14 12.18 3.47
C TYR A 22 -12.81 12.37 4.23
N ILE A 23 -12.90 12.71 5.53
CA ILE A 23 -11.76 12.76 6.46
C ILE A 23 -12.07 11.82 7.62
N GLY A 24 -11.13 10.93 7.95
CA GLY A 24 -11.34 9.93 8.99
C GLY A 24 -12.10 8.74 8.45
N GLU A 25 -13.29 8.49 8.98
CA GLU A 25 -14.06 7.28 8.69
C GLU A 25 -14.71 7.29 7.30
N PRO A 26 -14.82 6.11 6.63
CA PRO A 26 -15.54 5.97 5.37
C PRO A 26 -17.01 6.41 5.46
N ASN A 27 -17.50 7.11 4.42
CA ASN A 27 -18.88 7.59 4.33
C ASN A 27 -19.52 7.11 3.02
N ALA A 28 -20.57 6.28 3.13
CA ALA A 28 -21.25 5.68 1.98
C ALA A 28 -22.05 6.70 1.15
N GLU A 29 -22.66 7.74 1.77
CA GLU A 29 -23.40 8.77 1.03
C GLU A 29 -22.47 9.62 0.16
N ALA A 30 -21.29 9.98 0.68
CA ALA A 30 -20.27 10.72 -0.05
C ALA A 30 -19.74 9.91 -1.24
N ILE A 31 -19.56 8.59 -1.07
CA ILE A 31 -19.17 7.69 -2.16
C ILE A 31 -20.30 7.59 -3.20
N ALA A 32 -21.55 7.41 -2.75
CA ALA A 32 -22.72 7.35 -3.64
C ALA A 32 -22.88 8.64 -4.48
N GLY A 33 -22.59 9.80 -3.89
CA GLY A 33 -22.66 11.10 -4.55
C GLY A 33 -21.73 11.28 -5.77
N GLU A 34 -20.68 10.46 -5.87
CA GLU A 34 -19.77 10.47 -7.03
C GLU A 34 -20.19 9.50 -8.14
N ALA A 35 -21.25 8.69 -7.93
CA ALA A 35 -21.75 7.70 -8.87
C ALA A 35 -20.64 6.81 -9.48
N PRO A 36 -19.86 6.10 -8.65
CA PRO A 36 -18.73 5.30 -9.12
C PRO A 36 -19.19 4.11 -9.97
N ASP A 37 -18.34 3.66 -10.88
CA ASP A 37 -18.49 2.42 -11.65
C ASP A 37 -17.68 1.25 -11.05
N LEU A 38 -16.76 1.54 -10.15
CA LEU A 38 -15.99 0.59 -9.36
C LEU A 38 -15.62 1.21 -8.00
N ILE A 39 -15.76 0.45 -6.92
CA ILE A 39 -15.30 0.84 -5.58
C ILE A 39 -14.19 -0.12 -5.16
N ILE A 40 -13.06 0.41 -4.70
CA ILE A 40 -11.93 -0.38 -4.20
C ILE A 40 -11.82 -0.17 -2.68
N ILE A 41 -11.81 -1.26 -1.92
CA ILE A 41 -11.73 -1.25 -0.46
C ILE A 41 -10.47 -2.00 -0.04
N SER A 42 -9.72 -1.46 0.93
CA SER A 42 -8.67 -2.21 1.62
C SER A 42 -9.25 -3.24 2.58
N ALA A 43 -8.75 -4.47 2.53
CA ALA A 43 -9.21 -5.57 3.37
C ALA A 43 -8.87 -5.34 4.86
N THR A 44 -7.78 -4.65 5.12
CA THR A 44 -7.14 -4.45 6.43
C THR A 44 -6.67 -2.99 6.56
N GLY A 45 -6.18 -2.62 7.75
CA GLY A 45 -5.66 -1.28 8.01
C GLY A 45 -6.72 -0.25 8.42
N ALA A 46 -6.24 0.94 8.80
CA ALA A 46 -7.07 2.03 9.28
C ALA A 46 -7.93 2.67 8.17
N ASP A 47 -7.59 2.45 6.90
CA ASP A 47 -8.36 2.89 5.74
C ASP A 47 -9.41 1.86 5.29
N SER A 48 -9.50 0.70 5.96
CA SER A 48 -10.46 -0.33 5.61
C SER A 48 -11.91 0.13 5.76
N ALA A 49 -12.65 -0.02 4.67
CA ALA A 49 -14.09 0.22 4.60
C ALA A 49 -14.91 -1.09 4.51
N VAL A 50 -14.32 -2.25 4.85
CA VAL A 50 -14.99 -3.55 4.71
C VAL A 50 -16.31 -3.61 5.49
N ARG A 51 -16.41 -2.90 6.62
CA ARG A 51 -17.67 -2.81 7.39
C ARG A 51 -18.84 -2.23 6.59
N LEU A 52 -18.57 -1.49 5.52
CA LEU A 52 -19.55 -0.87 4.64
C LEU A 52 -19.77 -1.69 3.37
N TYR A 53 -19.17 -2.89 3.22
CA TYR A 53 -19.21 -3.66 1.98
C TYR A 53 -20.63 -3.84 1.41
N ASP A 54 -21.60 -4.23 2.25
CA ASP A 54 -22.99 -4.45 1.80
C ASP A 54 -23.64 -3.15 1.30
N GLN A 55 -23.37 -2.03 1.96
CA GLN A 55 -23.89 -0.71 1.56
C GLN A 55 -23.24 -0.25 0.25
N LEU A 56 -21.92 -0.43 0.11
CA LEU A 56 -21.16 -0.03 -1.06
C LEU A 56 -21.48 -0.91 -2.27
N SER A 57 -21.75 -2.20 -2.05
CA SER A 57 -22.13 -3.15 -3.11
C SER A 57 -23.51 -2.86 -3.72
N ALA A 58 -24.36 -2.12 -3.01
CA ALA A 58 -25.61 -1.60 -3.56
C ALA A 58 -25.41 -0.39 -4.49
N ILE A 59 -24.23 0.27 -4.44
CA ILE A 59 -23.90 1.46 -5.22
C ILE A 59 -23.20 1.07 -6.53
N ALA A 60 -22.16 0.24 -6.45
CA ALA A 60 -21.35 -0.18 -7.60
C ALA A 60 -20.63 -1.51 -7.30
N PRO A 61 -20.05 -2.19 -8.31
CA PRO A 61 -19.14 -3.32 -8.08
C PRO A 61 -18.04 -2.95 -7.08
N VAL A 62 -17.83 -3.81 -6.07
CA VAL A 62 -16.81 -3.62 -5.02
C VAL A 62 -15.70 -4.65 -5.16
N LEU A 63 -14.47 -4.16 -5.25
CA LEU A 63 -13.25 -4.96 -5.15
C LEU A 63 -12.60 -4.77 -3.78
N VAL A 64 -12.51 -5.84 -3.00
CA VAL A 64 -11.76 -5.83 -1.73
C VAL A 64 -10.35 -6.34 -1.98
N VAL A 65 -9.35 -5.57 -1.56
CA VAL A 65 -7.95 -5.84 -1.84
C VAL A 65 -7.15 -5.87 -0.55
N ASN A 66 -6.47 -6.99 -0.29
CA ASN A 66 -5.44 -7.03 0.74
C ASN A 66 -4.13 -6.47 0.18
N TYR A 67 -3.56 -5.46 0.83
CA TYR A 67 -2.28 -4.87 0.46
C TYR A 67 -1.13 -5.24 1.42
N ASP A 68 -1.42 -5.89 2.55
CA ASP A 68 -0.44 -6.12 3.62
C ASP A 68 0.46 -7.34 3.37
N ASP A 69 0.00 -8.32 2.59
CA ASP A 69 0.65 -9.62 2.39
C ASP A 69 1.36 -9.77 1.03
N LYS A 70 1.46 -8.69 0.25
CA LYS A 70 1.98 -8.73 -1.12
C LYS A 70 2.82 -7.49 -1.46
N SER A 71 3.61 -7.59 -2.54
CA SER A 71 4.33 -6.45 -3.07
C SER A 71 3.38 -5.45 -3.74
N TRP A 72 3.80 -4.19 -3.80
CA TRP A 72 3.06 -3.18 -4.56
C TRP A 72 2.98 -3.53 -6.06
N GLN A 73 3.97 -4.26 -6.60
CA GLN A 73 3.94 -4.76 -7.98
C GLN A 73 2.77 -5.74 -8.18
N ALA A 74 2.61 -6.72 -7.28
CA ALA A 74 1.53 -7.69 -7.35
C ALA A 74 0.16 -7.01 -7.24
N LEU A 75 0.04 -6.05 -6.32
CA LEU A 75 -1.14 -5.20 -6.17
C LEU A 75 -1.44 -4.40 -7.45
N ALA A 76 -0.42 -3.82 -8.09
CA ALA A 76 -0.59 -3.08 -9.34
C ALA A 76 -1.10 -3.97 -10.48
N ILE A 77 -0.64 -5.22 -10.57
CA ILE A 77 -1.13 -6.20 -11.56
C ILE A 77 -2.58 -6.59 -11.27
N GLU A 78 -2.94 -6.82 -10.00
CA GLU A 78 -4.32 -7.11 -9.57
C GLU A 78 -5.27 -5.97 -9.98
N LEU A 79 -4.92 -4.73 -9.64
CA LEU A 79 -5.68 -3.54 -10.02
C LEU A 79 -5.70 -3.32 -11.54
N GLY A 80 -4.60 -3.61 -12.23
CA GLY A 80 -4.52 -3.56 -13.68
C GLY A 80 -5.56 -4.46 -14.34
N ARG A 81 -5.70 -5.71 -13.87
CA ARG A 81 -6.73 -6.63 -14.36
C ARG A 81 -8.14 -6.17 -14.04
N ALA A 82 -8.37 -5.72 -12.81
CA ALA A 82 -9.69 -5.26 -12.39
C ALA A 82 -10.18 -4.03 -13.16
N THR A 83 -9.26 -3.22 -13.69
CA THR A 83 -9.57 -1.97 -14.40
C THR A 83 -9.35 -2.03 -15.90
N GLY A 84 -8.94 -3.18 -16.48
CA GLY A 84 -8.62 -3.30 -17.92
C GLY A 84 -7.35 -2.56 -18.36
N HIS A 85 -6.39 -2.42 -17.46
CA HIS A 85 -5.12 -1.70 -17.63
C HIS A 85 -3.88 -2.63 -17.50
N GLU A 86 -4.01 -3.91 -17.84
CA GLU A 86 -2.99 -4.95 -17.63
C GLU A 86 -1.64 -4.57 -18.26
N ALA A 87 -1.65 -4.12 -19.52
CA ALA A 87 -0.43 -3.74 -20.22
C ALA A 87 0.29 -2.55 -19.55
N ARG A 88 -0.48 -1.59 -19.02
CA ARG A 88 0.07 -0.44 -18.30
C ARG A 88 0.62 -0.87 -16.95
N ALA A 89 -0.09 -1.72 -16.22
CA ALA A 89 0.36 -2.26 -14.94
C ALA A 89 1.67 -3.05 -15.11
N GLN A 90 1.73 -3.93 -16.11
CA GLN A 90 2.94 -4.68 -16.43
C GLN A 90 4.10 -3.75 -16.78
N LYS A 91 3.87 -2.74 -17.62
CA LYS A 91 4.92 -1.77 -17.96
C LYS A 91 5.47 -1.04 -16.73
N ILE A 92 4.61 -0.60 -15.81
CA ILE A 92 5.03 0.10 -14.58
C ILE A 92 5.91 -0.83 -13.71
N VAL A 93 5.52 -2.10 -13.59
CA VAL A 93 6.29 -3.11 -12.88
C VAL A 93 7.65 -3.35 -13.56
N ASP A 94 7.67 -3.55 -14.87
CA ASP A 94 8.90 -3.81 -15.63
C ASP A 94 9.89 -2.62 -15.56
N ASP A 95 9.37 -1.40 -15.67
CA ASP A 95 10.16 -0.16 -15.57
C ASP A 95 10.77 -0.03 -14.16
N PHE A 96 10.00 -0.36 -13.11
CA PHE A 96 10.51 -0.35 -11.74
C PHE A 96 11.57 -1.43 -11.53
N ASP A 97 11.30 -2.68 -11.91
CA ASP A 97 12.20 -3.81 -11.73
C ASP A 97 13.55 -3.55 -12.44
N SER A 98 13.51 -2.92 -13.60
CA SER A 98 14.71 -2.49 -14.35
C SER A 98 15.53 -1.46 -13.57
N ARG A 99 14.86 -0.47 -12.97
CA ARG A 99 15.49 0.56 -12.14
C ARG A 99 16.06 -0.06 -10.86
N GLU A 100 15.31 -0.95 -10.23
CA GLU A 100 15.66 -1.60 -8.98
C GLU A 100 16.90 -2.48 -9.14
N LYS A 101 16.96 -3.32 -10.20
CA LYS A 101 18.15 -4.09 -10.56
C LYS A 101 19.37 -3.20 -10.81
N SER A 102 19.17 -2.11 -11.54
CA SER A 102 20.24 -1.14 -11.83
C SER A 102 20.72 -0.41 -10.58
N LEU A 103 19.83 -0.18 -9.61
CA LEU A 103 20.18 0.43 -8.33
C LEU A 103 20.96 -0.56 -7.45
N LYS A 104 20.47 -1.80 -7.31
CA LYS A 104 21.11 -2.87 -6.55
C LYS A 104 22.58 -3.06 -6.92
N GLN A 105 22.92 -3.02 -8.21
CA GLN A 105 24.30 -3.16 -8.69
C GLN A 105 25.23 -2.02 -8.25
N ARG A 106 24.68 -0.85 -7.92
CA ARG A 106 25.43 0.37 -7.56
C ARG A 106 25.40 0.68 -6.07
N MET A 107 24.56 -0.02 -5.31
CA MET A 107 24.43 0.18 -3.87
C MET A 107 25.56 -0.55 -3.12
N THR A 108 26.09 0.11 -2.10
CA THR A 108 26.81 -0.56 -1.02
C THR A 108 25.85 -0.72 0.14
N LEU A 109 25.60 -1.96 0.56
CA LEU A 109 24.70 -2.24 1.68
C LEU A 109 25.41 -1.95 3.01
N PRO A 110 24.67 -1.52 4.06
CA PRO A 110 25.19 -1.45 5.41
C PRO A 110 25.47 -2.86 5.96
N GLU A 111 25.99 -2.95 7.18
CA GLU A 111 26.15 -4.24 7.86
C GLU A 111 24.81 -5.00 7.89
N GLN A 112 24.87 -6.30 7.58
CA GLN A 112 23.72 -7.18 7.51
C GLN A 112 23.72 -8.13 8.73
N PRO A 113 22.55 -8.53 9.24
CA PRO A 113 21.21 -8.27 8.71
C PRO A 113 20.67 -6.87 9.07
N THR A 114 19.83 -6.30 8.20
CA THR A 114 19.22 -4.97 8.37
C THR A 114 17.72 -5.06 8.08
N SER A 115 16.88 -4.52 8.99
CA SER A 115 15.44 -4.36 8.79
C SER A 115 15.00 -2.92 9.03
N ALA A 116 13.82 -2.58 8.52
CA ALA A 116 13.19 -1.29 8.73
C ALA A 116 11.97 -1.42 9.64
N LEU A 117 11.78 -0.40 10.47
CA LEU A 117 10.68 -0.31 11.43
C LEU A 117 10.16 1.12 11.47
N VAL A 118 8.92 1.27 11.93
CA VAL A 118 8.28 2.56 12.17
C VAL A 118 7.94 2.65 13.65
N PHE A 119 8.52 3.62 14.35
CA PHE A 119 8.14 3.90 15.73
C PHE A 119 6.75 4.52 15.81
N SER A 120 5.99 4.14 16.84
CA SER A 120 4.78 4.86 17.23
C SER A 120 5.13 6.29 17.63
N ALA A 121 4.13 7.18 17.56
CA ALA A 121 4.31 8.58 17.92
C ALA A 121 4.77 8.78 19.38
N ASP A 122 4.43 7.86 20.29
CA ASP A 122 4.87 7.88 21.69
C ASP A 122 6.23 7.21 21.93
N GLY A 123 6.83 6.62 20.88
CA GLY A 123 8.13 5.94 20.92
C GLY A 123 8.16 4.64 21.73
N LYS A 124 7.01 4.15 22.21
CA LYS A 124 6.93 2.97 23.08
C LYS A 124 6.77 1.66 22.33
N SER A 125 6.36 1.72 21.06
CA SER A 125 6.23 0.55 20.20
C SER A 125 6.81 0.84 18.82
N ALA A 126 7.06 -0.22 18.07
CA ALA A 126 7.49 -0.11 16.69
C ALA A 126 6.84 -1.21 15.85
N ASN A 127 6.42 -0.86 14.64
CA ASN A 127 5.97 -1.81 13.64
C ASN A 127 7.18 -2.19 12.79
N LEU A 128 7.57 -3.46 12.87
CA LEU A 128 8.62 -4.01 12.01
C LEU A 128 8.02 -4.42 10.67
N TRP A 129 8.67 -4.02 9.57
CA TRP A 129 8.31 -4.51 8.24
C TRP A 129 8.88 -5.91 8.02
N THR A 130 7.98 -6.90 7.92
CA THR A 130 8.33 -8.31 7.74
C THR A 130 8.71 -8.61 6.28
N ALA A 131 9.21 -9.81 6.01
CA ALA A 131 9.49 -10.26 4.64
C ALA A 131 8.24 -10.39 3.76
N GLU A 132 7.05 -10.41 4.36
CA GLU A 132 5.75 -10.51 3.67
C GLU A 132 5.25 -9.12 3.26
N SER A 133 5.61 -8.06 4.00
CA SER A 133 5.18 -6.70 3.68
C SER A 133 5.83 -6.17 2.40
N SER A 134 5.14 -5.27 1.71
CA SER A 134 5.64 -4.62 0.49
C SER A 134 7.04 -3.99 0.68
N GLN A 135 7.29 -3.35 1.82
CA GLN A 135 8.58 -2.74 2.14
C GLN A 135 9.68 -3.78 2.38
N GLY A 136 9.38 -4.87 3.09
CA GLY A 136 10.35 -5.94 3.31
C GLY A 136 10.69 -6.69 2.01
N GLN A 137 9.69 -6.89 1.14
CA GLN A 137 9.93 -7.42 -0.20
C GLN A 137 10.85 -6.50 -1.01
N MET A 138 10.60 -5.19 -1.05
CA MET A 138 11.46 -4.23 -1.72
C MET A 138 12.91 -4.26 -1.20
N LEU A 139 13.11 -4.31 0.12
CA LEU A 139 14.44 -4.44 0.72
C LEU A 139 15.15 -5.72 0.27
N LYS A 140 14.45 -6.87 0.25
CA LYS A 140 15.00 -8.13 -0.25
C LYS A 140 15.35 -8.07 -1.73
N GLN A 141 14.49 -7.45 -2.55
CA GLN A 141 14.75 -7.28 -3.98
C GLN A 141 16.05 -6.48 -4.19
N LEU A 142 16.25 -5.40 -3.42
CA LEU A 142 17.49 -4.60 -3.35
C LEU A 142 18.71 -5.35 -2.75
N GLY A 143 18.54 -6.56 -2.24
CA GLY A 143 19.63 -7.42 -1.76
C GLY A 143 19.88 -7.40 -0.26
N PHE A 144 19.04 -6.73 0.53
CA PHE A 144 19.14 -6.77 1.99
C PHE A 144 18.77 -8.16 2.53
N THR A 145 19.49 -8.58 3.58
CA THR A 145 19.06 -9.67 4.45
C THR A 145 18.31 -9.07 5.63
N LEU A 146 17.01 -9.34 5.72
CA LEU A 146 16.18 -8.80 6.80
C LEU A 146 16.56 -9.42 8.15
N ALA A 147 16.74 -8.58 9.16
CA ALA A 147 16.87 -8.99 10.55
C ALA A 147 15.55 -9.58 11.04
N VAL A 148 15.62 -10.79 11.61
CA VAL A 148 14.48 -11.46 12.21
C VAL A 148 14.44 -11.09 13.70
N PRO A 149 13.34 -10.50 14.20
CA PRO A 149 13.22 -10.16 15.61
C PRO A 149 13.20 -11.46 16.43
N SER A 150 13.89 -11.47 17.57
CA SER A 150 13.89 -12.62 18.46
C SER A 150 12.48 -12.95 18.97
N ASP A 151 12.20 -14.21 19.22
CA ASP A 151 10.91 -14.67 19.78
C ASP A 151 10.60 -14.09 21.19
N LYS A 152 11.59 -13.47 21.84
CA LYS A 152 11.45 -12.80 23.15
C LYS A 152 10.83 -11.41 23.08
N LEU A 153 10.69 -10.83 21.88
CA LEU A 153 9.96 -9.59 21.69
C LEU A 153 8.46 -9.89 21.72
N ASN A 154 7.66 -9.02 22.36
CA ASN A 154 6.19 -9.13 22.35
C ASN A 154 5.66 -8.85 20.94
N ASN A 155 5.79 -9.86 20.09
CA ASN A 155 5.49 -9.81 18.67
C ASN A 155 3.98 -10.01 18.46
N SER A 156 3.20 -8.95 18.71
CA SER A 156 1.83 -8.92 18.21
C SER A 156 1.91 -8.75 16.69
N ARG A 157 1.73 -9.85 15.95
CA ARG A 157 1.59 -9.80 14.50
C ARG A 157 0.14 -9.45 14.21
N SER A 158 -0.12 -8.19 13.84
CA SER A 158 -1.37 -7.90 13.14
C SER A 158 -1.22 -8.49 11.73
N MET A 159 -2.12 -9.41 11.39
CA MET A 159 -2.32 -9.90 10.02
C MET A 159 -2.93 -8.80 9.16
#